data_AF-A0A925ZZ19-F1
#
_entry.id   AF-A0A925ZZ19-F1
#
_cell.length_a   1.000
_cell.length_b   1.000
_cell.length_c   1.000
_cell.angle_alpha   90.00
_cell.angle_beta   90.00
_cell.angle_gamma   90.00
#
_symmetry.space_group_name_H-M   'P 1'
#
loop_
_entity.id
_entity.type
_entity.pdbx_description
1 polymer ?
#
loop_
_entity_poly.entity_id
_entity_poly.type
_entity_poly.pdbx_seq_one_letter_code
_entity_poly.pdbx_strand_id
1 'polypeptide(L)'
;MVNLNDLKVEGKPLYVAFRYVSVTPATMKQRQWNINAFQFRTRFPDGAVYTNAAANADVGFGVVDLAGGNLADGTPSTWTSGTSLQHGGAEIGNAADDDWAVSKPFDLTQRNSDASGGIPLKTVIDVPLTSYQYTYAQPGTYKAVFLAQNANSETVKESIKEVQITVVP
;
A
#
# COMPACT_ATOMS: atom_id res chain seq x y z
N MET A 1 -4.08 -11.24 11.25
CA MET A 1 -4.53 -10.53 10.04
C MET A 1 -5.95 -10.07 10.28
N VAL A 2 -6.28 -8.82 9.98
CA VAL A 2 -7.63 -8.26 10.18
C VAL A 2 -8.32 -8.18 8.83
N ASN A 3 -9.57 -8.64 8.74
CA ASN A 3 -10.40 -8.49 7.54
C ASN A 3 -11.18 -7.17 7.65
N LEU A 4 -11.21 -6.40 6.57
CA LEU A 4 -11.83 -5.07 6.51
C LEU A 4 -12.92 -4.97 5.43
N ASN A 5 -13.41 -6.12 4.93
CA ASN A 5 -14.35 -6.16 3.81
C ASN A 5 -15.66 -5.43 4.09
N ASP A 6 -16.11 -5.45 5.35
CA ASP A 6 -17.31 -4.76 5.83
C ASP A 6 -17.18 -3.23 5.82
N LEU A 7 -15.94 -2.71 5.76
CA LEU A 7 -15.66 -1.28 5.75
C LEU A 7 -15.55 -0.70 4.33
N LYS A 8 -15.62 -1.54 3.29
CA LYS A 8 -15.51 -1.10 1.89
C LYS A 8 -16.76 -0.29 1.50
N VAL A 9 -16.53 0.89 0.97
CA VAL A 9 -17.56 1.69 0.29
C VAL A 9 -17.16 1.86 -1.17
N GLU A 10 -18.08 1.58 -2.09
CA GLU A 10 -17.82 1.69 -3.52
C GLU A 10 -17.40 3.12 -3.92
N GLY A 11 -16.39 3.20 -4.80
CA GLY A 11 -15.85 4.48 -5.28
C GLY A 11 -15.09 5.31 -4.24
N LYS A 12 -14.91 4.81 -3.01
CA LYS A 12 -14.17 5.53 -1.96
C LYS A 12 -12.87 4.81 -1.59
N PRO A 13 -11.78 5.54 -1.37
CA PRO A 13 -10.57 4.96 -0.80
C PRO A 13 -10.80 4.58 0.67
N LEU A 14 -9.97 3.67 1.17
CA LEU A 14 -9.94 3.32 2.58
C LEU A 14 -8.73 3.96 3.25
N TYR A 15 -8.92 4.43 4.48
CA TYR A 15 -7.85 4.99 5.32
C TYR A 15 -7.73 4.14 6.57
N VAL A 16 -6.50 3.99 7.08
CA VAL A 16 -6.23 3.36 8.36
C VAL A 16 -5.59 4.40 9.27
N ALA A 17 -6.07 4.49 10.51
CA ALA A 17 -5.50 5.40 11.49
C ALA A 17 -5.20 4.69 12.81
N PHE A 18 -4.15 5.16 13.48
CA PHE A 18 -3.86 4.85 14.87
C PHE A 18 -4.14 6.08 15.72
N ARG A 19 -4.97 5.90 16.75
CA ARG A 19 -5.31 6.93 17.73
C ARG A 19 -4.61 6.60 19.03
N TYR A 20 -3.81 7.54 19.53
CA TYR A 20 -3.19 7.47 20.83
C TYR A 20 -3.99 8.35 21.80
N VAL A 21 -4.66 7.72 22.77
CA VAL A 21 -5.41 8.47 23.79
C VAL A 21 -4.71 8.34 25.13
N SER A 22 -4.55 9.49 25.77
CA SER A 22 -3.72 9.71 26.94
C SER A 22 -4.51 10.40 28.05
N VAL A 23 -3.99 10.31 29.27
CA VAL A 23 -4.44 11.09 30.42
C VAL A 23 -3.25 11.90 30.91
N THR A 24 -3.50 13.03 31.56
CA THR A 24 -2.43 13.79 32.23
C THR A 24 -1.72 12.90 33.25
N PRO A 25 -0.45 12.49 33.02
CA PRO A 25 0.19 11.49 33.86
C PRO A 25 0.73 12.17 35.11
N ALA A 26 0.31 11.70 36.30
CA ALA A 26 0.71 12.34 37.57
C ALA A 26 2.00 11.78 38.17
N THR A 27 2.27 10.47 37.97
CA THR A 27 3.36 9.77 38.69
C THR A 27 4.31 9.01 37.77
N MET A 28 3.87 8.60 36.59
CA MET A 28 4.69 7.88 35.62
C MET A 28 4.33 8.30 34.20
N LYS A 29 5.35 8.39 33.35
CA LYS A 29 5.21 8.58 31.90
C LYS A 29 4.32 7.48 31.32
N GLN A 30 3.47 7.84 30.36
CA GLN A 30 2.69 6.85 29.63
C GLN A 30 3.54 6.04 28.65
N ARG A 31 3.07 4.83 28.35
CA ARG A 31 3.81 3.90 27.50
C ARG A 31 3.85 4.39 26.06
N GLN A 32 5.07 4.43 25.51
CA GLN A 32 5.29 4.58 24.09
C GLN A 32 4.62 3.44 23.31
N TRP A 33 4.05 3.78 22.16
CA TRP A 33 3.53 2.80 21.20
C TRP A 33 4.53 2.65 20.05
N ASN A 34 4.75 1.40 19.64
CA ASN A 34 5.61 1.05 18.51
C ASN A 34 4.87 0.08 17.59
N ILE A 35 4.60 0.52 16.37
CA ILE A 35 4.04 -0.30 15.30
C ILE A 35 5.18 -0.63 14.34
N ASN A 36 5.80 -1.79 14.57
CA ASN A 36 7.04 -2.19 13.89
C ASN A 36 6.80 -2.78 12.49
N ALA A 37 5.60 -3.27 12.22
CA ALA A 37 5.25 -3.85 10.93
C ALA A 37 3.81 -3.55 10.58
N PHE A 38 3.60 -3.08 9.34
CA PHE A 38 2.29 -2.87 8.76
C PHE A 38 2.32 -3.32 7.31
N GLN A 39 1.29 -4.08 6.90
CA GLN A 39 1.07 -4.48 5.51
C GLN A 39 -0.40 -4.34 5.18
N PHE A 40 -0.69 -3.84 3.99
CA PHE A 40 -2.06 -3.73 3.49
C PHE A 40 -2.16 -4.35 2.10
N ARG A 41 -3.09 -5.31 1.96
CA ARG A 41 -3.29 -6.07 0.72
C ARG A 41 -4.76 -6.12 0.37
N THR A 42 -5.06 -5.91 -0.90
CA THR A 42 -6.40 -6.11 -1.46
C THR A 42 -6.43 -7.47 -2.14
N ARG A 43 -7.43 -8.30 -1.81
CA ARG A 43 -7.69 -9.56 -2.51
C ARG A 43 -8.94 -9.42 -3.36
N PHE A 44 -8.81 -9.71 -4.65
CA PHE A 44 -9.90 -9.65 -5.61
C PHE A 44 -10.69 -10.96 -5.64
N PRO A 45 -11.95 -10.95 -6.13
CA PRO A 45 -12.79 -12.14 -6.22
C PRO A 45 -12.19 -13.29 -7.03
N ASP A 46 -11.35 -12.98 -8.02
CA ASP A 46 -10.63 -13.97 -8.84
C ASP A 46 -9.35 -14.50 -8.18
N GLY A 47 -9.11 -14.14 -6.92
CA GLY A 47 -7.97 -14.60 -6.12
C GLY A 47 -6.71 -13.77 -6.27
N ALA A 48 -6.66 -12.81 -7.20
CA ALA A 48 -5.52 -11.91 -7.35
C ALA A 48 -5.30 -11.08 -6.08
N VAL A 49 -4.04 -10.83 -5.73
CA VAL A 49 -3.65 -10.05 -4.55
C VAL A 49 -2.81 -8.86 -4.99
N TYR A 50 -3.26 -7.66 -4.63
CA TYR A 50 -2.51 -6.43 -4.77
C TYR A 50 -1.91 -6.02 -3.42
N THR A 51 -0.62 -5.70 -3.38
CA THR A 51 0.04 -5.21 -2.16
C THR A 51 0.10 -3.70 -2.22
N ASN A 52 -0.80 -3.04 -1.48
CA ASN A 52 -0.86 -1.58 -1.42
C ASN A 52 0.25 -0.99 -0.53
N ALA A 53 0.68 -1.74 0.48
CA ALA A 53 1.82 -1.42 1.35
C ALA A 53 2.47 -2.72 1.84
N ALA A 54 3.79 -2.82 1.67
CA ALA A 54 4.60 -3.97 2.09
C ALA A 54 5.33 -3.72 3.43
N ALA A 55 5.48 -2.46 3.82
CA ALA A 55 6.02 -2.02 5.10
C ALA A 55 5.44 -0.66 5.55
N ASN A 56 5.73 -0.23 6.79
CA ASN A 56 5.30 1.07 7.31
C ASN A 56 5.71 2.24 6.41
N ALA A 57 6.91 2.18 5.83
CA ALA A 57 7.45 3.22 4.96
C ALA A 57 6.56 3.48 3.72
N ASP A 58 5.80 2.48 3.26
CA ASP A 58 4.94 2.61 2.08
C ASP A 58 3.60 3.29 2.40
N VAL A 59 3.22 3.30 3.67
CA VAL A 59 1.88 3.74 4.12
C VAL A 59 1.74 5.25 4.11
N GLY A 60 2.84 5.97 4.37
CA GLY A 60 2.86 7.43 4.41
C GLY A 60 1.88 8.01 5.44
N PHE A 61 2.01 7.62 6.71
CA PHE A 61 1.17 8.17 7.77
C PHE A 61 1.42 9.67 7.95
N GLY A 62 0.36 10.47 7.83
CA GLY A 62 0.32 11.86 8.26
C GLY A 62 -0.04 11.96 9.74
N VAL A 63 0.58 12.91 10.44
CA VAL A 63 0.38 13.14 11.87
C VAL A 63 -0.63 14.25 12.08
N VAL A 64 -1.60 14.01 12.94
CA VAL A 64 -2.56 15.00 13.44
C VAL A 64 -2.40 15.06 14.95
N ASP A 65 -1.71 16.09 15.41
CA ASP A 65 -1.50 16.41 16.82
C ASP A 65 -2.67 17.28 17.30
N LEU A 66 -3.44 16.79 18.27
CA LEU A 66 -4.61 17.50 18.81
C LEU A 66 -4.36 18.08 20.19
N ALA A 67 -3.42 17.54 20.96
CA ALA A 67 -3.11 18.03 22.30
C ALA A 67 -1.66 17.71 22.67
N GLY A 68 -0.94 18.74 23.10
CA GLY A 68 0.52 18.69 23.15
C GLY A 68 1.13 18.42 24.53
N GLY A 69 2.36 17.91 24.46
CA GLY A 69 3.33 17.87 25.53
C GLY A 69 4.70 17.46 24.96
N ASN A 70 5.77 17.74 25.69
CA ASN A 70 7.11 17.32 25.28
C ASN A 70 7.57 16.14 26.15
N LEU A 71 8.37 15.26 25.57
CA LEU A 71 9.18 14.30 26.32
C LEU A 71 10.17 15.04 27.22
N ALA A 72 10.75 14.34 28.20
CA ALA A 72 11.72 14.92 29.12
C ALA A 72 12.93 15.59 28.44
N ASP A 73 13.28 15.19 27.22
CA ASP A 73 14.37 15.77 26.41
C ASP A 73 13.94 16.99 25.57
N GLY A 74 12.69 17.42 25.68
CA GLY A 74 12.12 18.56 24.96
C GLY A 74 11.54 18.21 23.59
N THR A 75 11.64 16.96 23.13
CA THR A 75 11.04 16.51 21.87
C THR A 75 9.51 16.48 21.98
N PRO A 76 8.74 16.92 20.97
CA PRO A 76 7.29 16.76 20.98
C PRO A 76 6.86 15.30 21.16
N SER A 77 5.96 15.03 22.10
CA SER A 77 5.36 13.71 22.31
C SER A 77 4.23 13.48 21.31
N THR A 78 4.56 13.30 20.04
CA THR A 78 3.58 13.03 18.97
C THR A 78 3.96 11.78 18.18
N TRP A 79 3.16 11.44 17.16
CA TRP A 79 3.48 10.37 16.23
C TRP A 79 4.70 10.70 15.37
N THR A 80 5.54 9.70 15.13
CA THR A 80 6.65 9.75 14.17
C THR A 80 6.52 8.58 13.20
N SER A 81 6.50 8.88 11.89
CA SER A 81 6.37 7.89 10.83
C SER A 81 7.69 7.69 10.09
N GLY A 82 8.12 6.43 9.94
CA GLY A 82 9.29 6.02 9.17
C GLY A 82 9.26 4.53 8.87
N THR A 83 10.36 3.82 9.13
CA THR A 83 10.41 2.34 9.06
C THR A 83 9.52 1.68 10.11
N SER A 84 9.22 2.40 11.20
CA SER A 84 8.18 2.09 12.17
C SER A 84 7.31 3.33 12.40
N LEU A 85 6.09 3.11 12.91
CA LEU A 85 5.24 4.19 13.40
C LEU A 85 5.30 4.19 14.93
N GLN A 86 5.69 5.31 15.53
CA GLN A 86 5.95 5.40 16.97
C GLN A 86 5.24 6.60 17.58
N HIS A 87 4.77 6.46 18.82
CA HIS A 87 4.28 7.58 19.64
C HIS A 87 5.07 7.64 20.93
N GLY A 88 5.69 8.77 21.25
CA GLY A 88 6.61 8.90 22.40
C GLY A 88 5.98 8.65 23.77
N GLY A 89 4.65 8.80 23.87
CA GLY A 89 3.86 8.66 25.09
C GLY A 89 3.99 9.89 25.99
N ALA A 90 2.87 10.33 26.58
CA ALA A 90 2.81 11.57 27.36
C ALA A 90 3.72 11.52 28.61
N GLU A 91 4.56 12.56 28.77
CA GLU A 91 5.44 12.78 29.92
C GLU A 91 4.67 13.21 31.17
N ILE A 92 5.23 12.95 32.35
CA ILE A 92 4.63 13.33 33.62
C ILE A 92 4.33 14.84 33.65
N GLY A 93 3.11 15.21 34.02
CA GLY A 93 2.67 16.60 34.10
C GLY A 93 2.20 17.19 32.77
N ASN A 94 2.40 16.53 31.64
CA ASN A 94 1.83 16.98 30.37
C ASN A 94 0.31 16.83 30.36
N ALA A 95 -0.36 17.64 29.54
CA ALA A 95 -1.79 17.50 29.31
C ALA A 95 -2.12 16.11 28.74
N ALA A 96 -3.39 15.71 28.91
CA ALA A 96 -3.93 14.57 28.21
C ALA A 96 -3.83 14.81 26.69
N ASP A 97 -3.64 13.73 25.95
CA ASP A 97 -3.27 13.74 24.54
C ASP A 97 -4.24 12.83 23.74
N ASP A 98 -4.53 13.20 22.49
CA ASP A 98 -5.45 12.53 21.57
C ASP A 98 -4.92 12.62 20.13
N ASP A 99 -3.74 12.05 19.94
CA ASP A 99 -2.99 12.17 18.70
C ASP A 99 -3.31 11.06 17.71
N TRP A 100 -3.34 11.42 16.42
CA TRP A 100 -3.67 10.51 15.33
C TRP A 100 -2.53 10.39 14.32
N ALA A 101 -2.27 9.17 13.88
CA ALA A 101 -1.50 8.88 12.68
C ALA A 101 -2.43 8.29 11.62
N VAL A 102 -2.65 8.99 10.51
CA VAL A 102 -3.61 8.63 9.46
C VAL A 102 -2.88 8.29 8.17
N SER A 103 -3.17 7.13 7.57
CA SER A 103 -2.52 6.69 6.33
C SER A 103 -2.88 7.61 5.16
N LYS A 104 -2.09 7.51 4.07
CA LYS A 104 -2.58 7.92 2.74
C LYS A 104 -3.80 7.07 2.31
N PRO A 105 -4.58 7.49 1.30
CA PRO A 105 -5.68 6.67 0.79
C PRO A 105 -5.17 5.35 0.20
N PHE A 106 -5.82 4.25 0.55
CA PHE A 106 -5.69 2.97 -0.15
C PHE A 106 -6.80 2.83 -1.17
N ASP A 107 -6.42 2.73 -2.45
CA ASP A 107 -7.35 2.45 -3.54
C ASP A 107 -7.64 0.95 -3.62
N LEU A 108 -8.86 0.57 -3.25
CA LEU A 108 -9.31 -0.82 -3.24
C LEU A 108 -9.64 -1.36 -4.64
N THR A 109 -9.65 -0.50 -5.65
CA THR A 109 -9.84 -0.85 -7.06
C THR A 109 -8.51 -1.01 -7.78
N GLN A 110 -7.44 -0.45 -7.22
CA GLN A 110 -6.12 -0.52 -7.81
C GLN A 110 -5.65 -1.96 -7.89
N ARG A 111 -5.35 -2.36 -9.12
CA ARG A 111 -4.75 -3.64 -9.43
C ARG A 111 -3.28 -3.42 -9.75
N ASN A 112 -2.49 -4.47 -9.60
CA ASN A 112 -1.20 -4.54 -10.27
C ASN A 112 -1.45 -4.20 -11.74
N SER A 113 -0.70 -3.25 -12.29
CA SER A 113 -0.66 -3.15 -13.75
C SER A 113 -0.23 -4.52 -14.26
N ASP A 114 -0.87 -4.98 -15.32
CA ASP A 114 -0.40 -6.12 -16.10
C ASP A 114 1.10 -6.00 -16.47
N ALA A 115 1.65 -4.78 -16.52
CA ALA A 115 3.08 -4.52 -16.64
C ALA A 115 3.96 -5.00 -15.45
N SER A 116 3.41 -5.12 -14.23
CA SER A 116 4.18 -5.52 -13.03
C SER A 116 4.41 -7.03 -12.88
N GLY A 117 3.95 -7.82 -13.85
CA GLY A 117 4.31 -9.24 -14.01
C GLY A 117 4.43 -9.69 -15.46
N GLY A 118 4.22 -8.79 -16.42
CA GLY A 118 4.38 -9.06 -17.85
C GLY A 118 5.86 -9.23 -18.20
N ILE A 119 6.14 -10.10 -19.17
CA ILE A 119 7.47 -10.21 -19.75
C ILE A 119 7.63 -9.02 -20.72
N PRO A 120 8.58 -8.08 -20.49
CA PRO A 120 8.77 -6.97 -21.40
C PRO A 120 9.26 -7.50 -22.76
N LEU A 121 8.50 -7.21 -23.82
CA LEU A 121 8.80 -7.72 -25.16
C LEU A 121 9.60 -6.73 -26.02
N LYS A 122 9.30 -5.43 -25.92
CA LYS A 122 10.02 -4.35 -26.60
C LYS A 122 9.77 -2.99 -25.96
N THR A 123 10.63 -2.04 -26.30
CA THR A 123 10.50 -0.60 -26.02
C THR A 123 10.27 0.19 -27.32
N VAL A 124 10.16 1.52 -27.24
CA VAL A 124 9.93 2.38 -28.42
C VAL A 124 11.16 2.48 -29.32
N ILE A 125 12.37 2.32 -28.78
CA ILE A 125 13.63 2.47 -29.53
C ILE A 125 14.11 1.17 -30.18
N ASP A 126 13.51 0.03 -29.79
CA ASP A 126 13.90 -1.26 -30.34
C ASP A 126 13.43 -1.42 -31.79
N VAL A 127 14.18 -2.21 -32.55
CA VAL A 127 13.75 -2.69 -33.87
C VAL A 127 12.36 -3.35 -33.76
N PRO A 128 11.50 -3.21 -34.79
CA PRO A 128 10.16 -3.79 -34.76
C PRO A 128 10.18 -5.29 -34.45
N LEU A 129 9.54 -5.67 -33.34
CA LEU A 129 9.38 -7.07 -32.96
C LEU A 129 8.33 -7.72 -33.86
N THR A 130 8.75 -8.60 -34.75
CA THR A 130 7.85 -9.30 -35.69
C THR A 130 7.27 -10.59 -35.12
N SER A 131 7.95 -11.21 -34.15
CA SER A 131 7.50 -12.45 -33.51
C SER A 131 8.04 -12.56 -32.08
N TYR A 132 7.30 -13.28 -31.23
CA TYR A 132 7.70 -13.64 -29.88
C TYR A 132 7.40 -15.12 -29.65
N GLN A 133 8.31 -15.83 -29.00
CA GLN A 133 8.18 -17.26 -28.71
C GLN A 133 8.16 -17.49 -27.20
N TYR A 134 7.23 -18.33 -26.75
CA TYR A 134 7.09 -18.73 -25.36
C TYR A 134 6.69 -20.20 -25.28
N THR A 135 7.32 -20.95 -24.37
CA THR A 135 7.07 -22.38 -24.17
C THR A 135 6.32 -22.62 -22.87
N TYR A 136 5.16 -23.25 -22.96
CA TYR A 136 4.40 -23.73 -21.80
C TYR A 136 4.93 -25.11 -21.40
N ALA A 137 5.54 -25.19 -20.21
CA ALA A 137 6.19 -26.43 -19.75
C ALA A 137 5.21 -27.52 -19.31
N GLN A 138 3.93 -27.20 -19.14
CA GLN A 138 2.91 -28.13 -18.63
C GLN A 138 1.70 -28.14 -19.58
N PRO A 139 1.03 -29.29 -19.76
CA PRO A 139 -0.26 -29.35 -20.42
C PRO A 139 -1.32 -28.50 -19.71
N GLY A 140 -2.19 -27.86 -20.47
CA GLY A 140 -3.23 -26.98 -19.94
C GLY A 140 -3.81 -26.01 -20.95
N THR A 141 -4.91 -25.34 -20.57
CA THR A 141 -5.48 -24.23 -21.33
C THR A 141 -5.01 -22.90 -20.75
N TYR A 142 -4.33 -22.12 -21.56
CA TYR A 142 -3.74 -20.84 -21.22
C TYR A 142 -4.40 -19.71 -22.03
N LYS A 143 -4.35 -18.50 -21.49
CA LYS A 143 -4.69 -17.27 -22.20
C LYS A 143 -3.47 -16.36 -22.22
N ALA A 144 -2.77 -16.31 -23.35
CA ALA A 144 -1.70 -15.36 -23.56
C ALA A 144 -2.30 -13.97 -23.78
N VAL A 145 -1.84 -12.98 -23.01
CA VAL A 145 -2.32 -11.59 -23.09
C VAL A 145 -1.15 -10.69 -23.47
N PHE A 146 -1.33 -9.91 -24.53
CA PHE A 146 -0.36 -8.94 -25.01
C PHE A 146 -0.93 -7.53 -24.82
N LEU A 147 -0.30 -6.73 -23.96
CA LEU A 147 -0.55 -5.30 -23.84
C LEU A 147 0.48 -4.55 -24.70
N ALA A 148 -0.02 -3.75 -25.64
CA ALA A 148 0.79 -2.76 -26.35
C ALA A 148 0.39 -1.37 -25.86
N GLN A 149 1.37 -0.61 -25.39
CA GLN A 149 1.18 0.75 -24.91
C GLN A 149 2.06 1.72 -25.71
N ASN A 150 1.47 2.84 -26.13
CA ASN A 150 2.17 4.01 -26.65
C ASN A 150 1.82 5.20 -25.75
N ALA A 151 2.78 5.64 -24.94
CA ALA A 151 2.59 6.64 -23.91
C ALA A 151 3.65 7.75 -24.01
N ASN A 152 3.23 8.98 -23.71
CA ASN A 152 4.09 10.13 -23.43
C ASN A 152 3.56 10.88 -22.19
N SER A 153 4.13 12.04 -21.87
CA SER A 153 3.74 12.84 -20.70
C SER A 153 2.29 13.35 -20.73
N GLU A 154 1.62 13.30 -21.89
CA GLU A 154 0.29 13.89 -22.09
C GLU A 154 -0.77 12.86 -22.47
N THR A 155 -0.38 11.76 -23.10
CA THR A 155 -1.29 10.79 -23.72
C THR A 155 -0.81 9.37 -23.53
N VAL A 156 -1.76 8.47 -23.30
CA VAL A 156 -1.56 7.03 -23.23
C VAL A 156 -2.56 6.38 -24.18
N LYS A 157 -2.06 5.52 -25.09
CA LYS A 157 -2.87 4.68 -25.96
C LYS A 157 -2.50 3.22 -25.74
N GLU A 158 -3.51 2.39 -25.55
CA GLU A 158 -3.34 0.97 -25.23
C GLU A 158 -4.15 0.09 -26.17
N SER A 159 -3.64 -1.12 -26.38
CA SER A 159 -4.32 -2.19 -27.11
C SER A 159 -3.99 -3.51 -26.45
N ILE A 160 -5.03 -4.29 -26.15
CA ILE A 160 -4.90 -5.63 -25.57
C ILE A 160 -5.29 -6.66 -26.62
N LYS A 161 -4.46 -7.70 -26.77
CA LYS A 161 -4.74 -8.87 -27.61
C LYS A 161 -4.64 -10.13 -26.77
N GLU A 162 -5.62 -11.01 -26.92
CA GLU A 162 -5.68 -12.27 -26.19
C GLU A 162 -5.64 -13.44 -27.17
N VAL A 163 -4.86 -14.47 -26.84
CA VAL A 163 -4.77 -15.72 -27.60
C VAL A 163 -4.98 -16.89 -26.65
N GLN A 164 -5.98 -17.71 -26.93
CA GLN A 164 -6.20 -18.95 -26.19
C GLN A 164 -5.28 -20.05 -26.75
N ILE A 165 -4.57 -20.72 -25.86
CA ILE A 165 -3.59 -21.76 -26.20
C ILE A 165 -3.95 -23.00 -25.41
N THR A 166 -4.06 -24.15 -26.08
CA THR A 166 -4.25 -25.44 -25.42
C THR A 166 -3.02 -26.29 -25.68
N VAL A 167 -2.36 -26.69 -24.60
CA VAL A 167 -1.18 -27.55 -24.62
C VAL A 167 -1.65 -28.94 -24.20
N VAL A 168 -1.49 -29.90 -25.11
CA VAL A 168 -1.84 -31.31 -24.87
C VAL A 168 -0.59 -32.11 -24.48
N PRO A 169 -0.72 -33.22 -23.73
CA PRO A 169 0.38 -34.12 -23.40
C PRO A 169 1.07 -34.74 -24.63
#